data_AF-A0A133XJU8-F1
#
_entry.id   AF-A0A133XJU8-F1
#
_cell.length_a   1.000
_cell.length_b   1.000
_cell.length_c   1.000
_cell.angle_alpha   90.00
_cell.angle_beta   90.00
_cell.angle_gamma   90.00
#
_symmetry.space_group_name_H-M   'P 1'
#
loop_
_entity.id
_entity.type
_entity.pdbx_description
1 polymer ?
#
loop_
_entity_poly.entity_id
_entity_poly.type
_entity_poly.pdbx_seq_one_letter_code
_entity_poly.pdbx_strand_id
1 'polypeptide(L)'
;MSNDQSTRPPLSAGDSAFRDAQNFSLVIGGPLFQLLRRAHLSDDALMMVRQRIVVISLFAWLPLLLLAALEGHVWGGSVAMPFLWDIEVHVRFLLAMPLLIIAELVVHQRMRPIVQAFLERKLIPEAAKEQFDAAIQAAFRLRNSVLAEVILISLVYGLGVLVIWRHYIALDAASWYSLPAAGESKLSLAGIWYGYVSLPVFQFLLIRWYFRLFIWARFLWQVSRIELDLLPAHPDRLGGLGFLANTVYAFAVLAVAHGALVAGQLANRIFFVGAALPEFKAEIFLLVVFLLCLVFGPLLVFSPQLAQARRRGGREFGMLAERYVREFDRKWLRGGAPADEPLIGSGDIQSLADLGNSYEVVRSMRIAPVTRDAIVRLAAAALVPIAPLLLTMMPLEELLKRLFGILF
;
A
#
# COMPACT_ATOMS: atom_id res chain seq x y z
N MET A 1 -36.72 -45.34 -7.41
CA MET A 1 -37.16 -44.67 -6.17
C MET A 1 -35.95 -43.98 -5.56
N SER A 2 -36.12 -42.69 -5.24
CA SER A 2 -35.27 -41.78 -4.47
C SER A 2 -33.82 -41.54 -4.94
N ASN A 3 -33.65 -40.49 -5.75
CA ASN A 3 -32.39 -39.77 -5.90
C ASN A 3 -32.48 -38.54 -4.97
N ASP A 4 -31.74 -38.56 -3.87
CA ASP A 4 -31.74 -37.52 -2.85
C ASP A 4 -30.92 -36.31 -3.34
N GLN A 5 -31.55 -35.44 -4.14
CA GLN A 5 -31.01 -34.12 -4.44
C GLN A 5 -31.14 -33.26 -3.18
N SER A 6 -30.07 -33.19 -2.39
CA SER A 6 -29.94 -32.19 -1.33
C SER A 6 -29.92 -30.80 -1.97
N THR A 7 -31.10 -30.19 -2.09
CA THR A 7 -31.27 -28.76 -2.32
C THR A 7 -30.68 -28.04 -1.10
N ARG A 8 -29.41 -27.62 -1.22
CA ARG A 8 -28.83 -26.65 -0.28
C ARG A 8 -29.76 -25.43 -0.27
N PRO A 9 -30.20 -24.94 0.90
CA PRO A 9 -31.06 -23.77 0.96
C PRO A 9 -30.34 -22.58 0.30
N PRO A 10 -31.08 -21.64 -0.33
CA PRO A 10 -30.48 -20.40 -0.81
C PRO A 10 -29.80 -19.71 0.37
N LEU A 11 -28.51 -19.42 0.22
CA LEU A 11 -27.72 -18.73 1.24
C LEU A 11 -28.38 -17.40 1.55
N SER A 12 -28.49 -17.06 2.84
CA SER A 12 -28.92 -15.72 3.23
C SER A 12 -27.93 -14.70 2.66
N ALA A 13 -28.39 -13.49 2.34
CA ALA A 13 -27.51 -12.42 1.85
C ALA A 13 -26.33 -12.13 2.82
N GLY A 14 -26.52 -12.38 4.12
CA GLY A 14 -25.46 -12.29 5.12
C GLY A 14 -24.37 -13.37 4.96
N ASP A 15 -24.73 -14.59 4.56
CA ASP A 15 -23.79 -15.69 4.36
C ASP A 15 -22.99 -15.54 3.05
N SER A 16 -23.58 -14.95 2.01
CA SER A 16 -22.86 -14.61 0.77
C SER A 16 -21.83 -13.51 1.01
N ALA A 17 -22.21 -12.43 1.71
CA ALA A 17 -21.33 -11.33 2.07
C ALA A 17 -20.06 -11.80 2.78
N PHE A 18 -20.27 -12.66 3.79
CA PHE A 18 -19.18 -13.16 4.62
C PHE A 18 -18.26 -14.11 3.83
N ARG A 19 -18.82 -14.93 2.93
CA ARG A 19 -18.03 -15.77 2.01
C ARG A 19 -17.25 -14.95 0.98
N ASP A 20 -17.84 -13.91 0.43
CA ASP A 20 -17.15 -13.05 -0.55
C ASP A 20 -16.04 -12.22 0.11
N ALA A 21 -16.27 -11.72 1.33
CA ALA A 21 -15.24 -11.10 2.16
C ALA A 21 -14.11 -12.10 2.51
N GLN A 22 -14.45 -13.35 2.82
CA GLN A 22 -13.47 -14.43 2.98
C GLN A 22 -12.67 -14.69 1.70
N ASN A 23 -13.25 -14.50 0.52
CA ASN A 23 -12.55 -14.72 -0.75
C ASN A 23 -11.87 -13.44 -1.29
N PHE A 24 -11.89 -12.34 -0.53
CA PHE A 24 -11.34 -11.07 -1.00
C PHE A 24 -9.83 -11.11 -1.19
N SER A 25 -9.39 -10.66 -2.37
CA SER A 25 -8.00 -10.60 -2.76
C SER A 25 -7.81 -9.54 -3.82
N LEU A 26 -6.91 -8.58 -3.62
CA LEU A 26 -6.55 -7.62 -4.67
C LEU A 26 -5.60 -8.22 -5.73
N VAL A 27 -5.07 -9.41 -5.46
CA VAL A 27 -3.84 -9.91 -6.11
C VAL A 27 -4.08 -11.22 -6.85
N ILE A 28 -4.78 -12.16 -6.20
CA ILE A 28 -5.08 -13.50 -6.69
C ILE A 28 -6.31 -13.40 -7.59
N GLY A 29 -6.07 -13.33 -8.89
CA GLY A 29 -7.09 -13.17 -9.93
C GLY A 29 -6.56 -12.47 -11.18
N GLY A 30 -7.26 -12.68 -12.31
CA GLY A 30 -6.93 -12.10 -13.62
C GLY A 30 -6.46 -13.13 -14.67
N PRO A 31 -6.58 -12.83 -15.97
CA PRO A 31 -6.14 -13.69 -17.07
C PRO A 31 -4.66 -14.09 -17.00
N LEU A 32 -3.77 -13.14 -16.65
CA LEU A 32 -2.35 -13.45 -16.46
C LEU A 32 -2.14 -14.44 -15.31
N PHE A 33 -2.89 -14.32 -14.21
CA PHE A 33 -2.87 -15.29 -13.11
C PHE A 33 -3.38 -16.67 -13.54
N GLN A 34 -4.37 -16.74 -14.43
CA GLN A 34 -4.85 -18.00 -15.00
C GLN A 34 -3.82 -18.65 -15.94
N LEU A 35 -3.07 -17.85 -16.71
CA LEU A 35 -1.95 -18.32 -17.52
C LEU A 35 -0.80 -18.85 -16.65
N LEU A 36 -0.43 -18.13 -15.59
CA LEU A 36 0.54 -18.58 -14.59
C LEU A 36 0.09 -19.86 -13.87
N ARG A 37 -1.21 -20.00 -13.55
CA ARG A 37 -1.76 -21.23 -12.97
C ARG A 37 -1.72 -22.39 -13.95
N ARG A 38 -2.01 -22.16 -15.24
CA ARG A 38 -1.86 -23.18 -16.30
C ARG A 38 -0.41 -23.63 -16.50
N ALA A 39 0.56 -22.76 -16.20
CA ALA A 39 1.98 -23.10 -16.18
C ALA A 39 2.43 -23.85 -14.90
N HIS A 40 1.50 -24.34 -14.05
CA HIS A 40 1.76 -24.99 -12.76
C HIS A 40 2.50 -24.13 -11.72
N LEU A 41 2.42 -22.81 -11.83
CA LEU A 41 3.08 -21.85 -10.93
C LEU A 41 2.16 -21.27 -9.83
N SER A 42 1.02 -21.91 -9.50
CA SER A 42 0.03 -21.30 -8.56
C SER A 42 -0.71 -22.18 -7.52
N ASP A 43 -0.33 -23.45 -7.30
CA ASP A 43 -1.02 -24.34 -6.32
C ASP A 43 -0.43 -24.33 -4.89
N ASP A 44 0.82 -23.87 -4.64
CA ASP A 44 1.41 -23.71 -3.29
C ASP A 44 1.90 -22.25 -3.04
N ALA A 45 1.18 -21.53 -2.18
CA ALA A 45 1.27 -20.07 -2.07
C ALA A 45 2.67 -19.51 -1.70
N LEU A 46 3.51 -20.25 -0.97
CA LEU A 46 4.85 -19.79 -0.54
C LEU A 46 5.97 -20.27 -1.45
N MET A 47 5.99 -21.56 -1.83
CA MET A 47 7.02 -22.12 -2.73
C MET A 47 6.96 -21.47 -4.11
N MET A 48 5.77 -21.17 -4.61
CA MET A 48 5.63 -20.64 -5.96
C MET A 48 5.84 -19.12 -6.06
N VAL A 49 5.69 -18.36 -4.96
CA VAL A 49 6.14 -16.96 -4.94
C VAL A 49 7.65 -16.87 -5.14
N ARG A 50 8.42 -17.75 -4.48
CA ARG A 50 9.88 -17.83 -4.70
C ARG A 50 10.22 -18.17 -6.16
N GLN A 51 9.53 -19.15 -6.75
CA GLN A 51 9.73 -19.51 -8.16
C GLN A 51 9.37 -18.35 -9.10
N ARG A 52 8.24 -17.67 -8.87
CA ARG A 52 7.84 -16.49 -9.68
C ARG A 52 8.86 -15.37 -9.59
N ILE A 53 9.39 -15.09 -8.40
CA ILE A 53 10.44 -14.08 -8.21
C ILE A 53 11.66 -14.46 -9.06
N VAL A 54 12.18 -15.67 -8.89
CA VAL A 54 13.39 -16.12 -9.59
C VAL A 54 13.16 -16.13 -11.10
N VAL A 55 12.09 -16.74 -11.59
CA VAL A 55 11.81 -16.87 -13.02
C VAL A 55 11.60 -15.52 -13.68
N ILE A 56 10.78 -14.64 -13.10
CA ILE A 56 10.47 -13.34 -13.72
C ILE A 56 11.68 -12.41 -13.67
N SER A 57 12.41 -12.37 -12.55
CA SER A 57 13.64 -11.57 -12.43
C SER A 57 14.74 -12.07 -13.35
N LEU A 58 14.98 -13.38 -13.41
CA LEU A 58 16.00 -13.93 -14.32
C LEU A 58 15.57 -13.78 -15.78
N PHE A 59 14.29 -13.92 -16.12
CA PHE A 59 13.82 -13.69 -17.48
C PHE A 59 14.05 -12.24 -17.92
N ALA A 60 13.85 -11.27 -17.03
CA ALA A 60 14.09 -9.86 -17.34
C ALA A 60 15.58 -9.49 -17.34
N TRP A 61 16.42 -10.15 -16.53
CA TRP A 61 17.81 -9.75 -16.31
C TRP A 61 18.86 -10.62 -17.02
N LEU A 62 18.71 -11.95 -17.02
CA LEU A 62 19.73 -12.88 -17.53
C LEU A 62 20.02 -12.71 -19.03
N PRO A 63 19.01 -12.53 -19.91
CA PRO A 63 19.30 -12.28 -21.32
C PRO A 63 20.10 -11.00 -21.55
N LEU A 64 19.91 -9.96 -20.71
CA LEU A 64 20.70 -8.73 -20.80
C LEU A 64 22.17 -8.99 -20.51
N LEU A 65 22.48 -9.76 -19.47
CA LEU A 65 23.85 -10.16 -19.14
C LEU A 65 24.48 -10.95 -20.30
N LEU A 66 23.77 -11.93 -20.83
CA LEU A 66 24.28 -12.79 -21.91
C LEU A 66 24.53 -11.99 -23.19
N LEU A 67 23.58 -11.14 -23.59
CA LEU A 67 23.72 -10.31 -24.80
C LEU A 67 24.82 -9.27 -24.63
N ALA A 68 24.89 -8.60 -23.47
CA ALA A 68 25.99 -7.68 -23.18
C ALA A 68 27.36 -8.39 -23.18
N ALA A 69 27.43 -9.65 -22.73
CA ALA A 69 28.66 -10.44 -22.71
C ALA A 69 29.12 -10.78 -24.13
N LEU A 70 28.18 -11.18 -24.99
CA LEU A 70 28.44 -11.50 -26.39
C LEU A 70 28.95 -10.30 -27.18
N GLU A 71 28.48 -9.10 -26.83
CA GLU A 71 28.91 -7.85 -27.47
C GLU A 71 30.15 -7.21 -26.82
N GLY A 72 30.68 -7.78 -25.74
CA GLY A 72 31.86 -7.26 -25.04
C GLY A 72 31.60 -5.98 -24.22
N HIS A 73 30.35 -5.72 -23.83
CA HIS A 73 29.92 -4.55 -23.05
C HIS A 73 29.75 -4.82 -21.54
N VAL A 74 30.15 -6.01 -21.06
CA VAL A 74 30.00 -6.40 -19.65
C VAL A 74 31.03 -5.74 -18.74
N TRP A 75 32.29 -5.70 -19.15
CA TRP A 75 33.42 -5.21 -18.38
C TRP A 75 34.48 -4.65 -19.34
N GLY A 76 35.01 -3.45 -19.08
CA GLY A 76 36.11 -2.86 -19.87
C GLY A 76 35.78 -1.48 -20.48
N GLY A 77 36.79 -0.83 -21.06
CA GLY A 77 36.74 0.57 -21.52
C GLY A 77 36.16 0.82 -22.92
N SER A 78 35.40 -0.12 -23.48
CA SER A 78 34.75 0.05 -24.80
C SER A 78 33.56 1.02 -24.76
N VAL A 79 32.97 1.22 -23.58
CA VAL A 79 31.77 2.05 -23.38
C VAL A 79 31.87 2.79 -22.04
N ALA A 80 31.33 4.02 -21.95
CA ALA A 80 31.44 4.84 -20.74
C ALA A 80 30.69 4.25 -19.54
N MET A 81 29.60 3.50 -19.79
CA MET A 81 28.84 2.79 -18.76
C MET A 81 28.65 1.30 -19.13
N PRO A 82 29.54 0.40 -18.66
CA PRO A 82 29.40 -1.05 -18.85
C PRO A 82 28.21 -1.62 -18.07
N PHE A 83 27.68 -2.76 -18.52
CA PHE A 83 26.47 -3.36 -17.93
C PHE A 83 26.57 -3.60 -16.41
N LEU A 84 27.70 -4.11 -15.92
CA LEU A 84 27.87 -4.44 -14.50
C LEU A 84 27.91 -3.21 -13.57
N TRP A 85 28.18 -2.03 -14.13
CA TRP A 85 28.22 -0.80 -13.37
C TRP A 85 26.91 -0.01 -13.45
N ASP A 86 25.93 -0.48 -14.24
CA ASP A 86 24.59 0.09 -14.31
C ASP A 86 23.75 -0.37 -13.11
N ILE A 87 23.89 0.35 -12.00
CA ILE A 87 23.23 0.04 -10.72
C ILE A 87 21.71 0.10 -10.87
N GLU A 88 21.17 1.02 -11.68
CA GLU A 88 19.73 1.14 -11.91
C GLU A 88 19.13 -0.15 -12.47
N VAL A 89 19.77 -0.77 -13.46
CA VAL A 89 19.30 -2.01 -14.09
C VAL A 89 19.29 -3.16 -13.08
N HIS A 90 20.36 -3.30 -12.30
CA HIS A 90 20.46 -4.33 -11.27
C HIS A 90 19.40 -4.13 -10.18
N VAL A 91 19.27 -2.91 -9.66
CA VAL A 91 18.27 -2.60 -8.63
C VAL A 91 16.84 -2.80 -9.16
N ARG A 92 16.56 -2.41 -10.41
CA ARG A 92 15.23 -2.58 -11.02
C ARG A 92 14.82 -4.05 -11.11
N PHE A 93 15.67 -4.92 -11.65
CA PHE A 93 15.29 -6.30 -11.96
C PHE A 93 15.58 -7.29 -10.83
N LEU A 94 16.62 -7.04 -10.02
CA LEU A 94 17.07 -7.96 -8.96
C LEU A 94 16.62 -7.53 -7.56
N LEU A 95 16.10 -6.31 -7.38
CA LEU A 95 15.57 -5.84 -6.09
C LEU A 95 14.12 -5.37 -6.19
N ALA A 96 13.84 -4.33 -6.99
CA ALA A 96 12.50 -3.74 -7.08
C ALA A 96 11.47 -4.71 -7.65
N MET A 97 11.78 -5.42 -8.74
CA MET A 97 10.87 -6.42 -9.32
C MET A 97 10.52 -7.56 -8.34
N PRO A 98 11.49 -8.21 -7.66
CA PRO A 98 11.20 -9.13 -6.55
C PRO A 98 10.32 -8.53 -5.47
N LEU A 99 10.59 -7.30 -5.03
CA LEU A 99 9.79 -6.62 -4.01
C LEU A 99 8.36 -6.37 -4.48
N LEU A 100 8.15 -5.98 -5.75
CA LEU A 100 6.81 -5.86 -6.34
C LEU A 100 6.08 -7.20 -6.33
N ILE A 101 6.77 -8.33 -6.57
CA ILE A 101 6.15 -9.66 -6.51
C ILE A 101 5.90 -10.09 -5.04
N ILE A 102 6.81 -9.81 -4.11
CA ILE A 102 6.61 -10.10 -2.67
C ILE A 102 5.43 -9.31 -2.11
N ALA A 103 5.30 -8.05 -2.50
CA ALA A 103 4.19 -7.20 -2.10
C ALA A 103 2.84 -7.84 -2.46
N GLU A 104 2.78 -8.68 -3.50
CA GLU A 104 1.55 -9.35 -3.93
C GLU A 104 1.04 -10.26 -2.83
N LEU A 105 1.95 -11.09 -2.30
CA LEU A 105 1.63 -11.99 -1.20
C LEU A 105 1.26 -11.23 0.07
N VAL A 106 2.05 -10.20 0.41
CA VAL A 106 1.84 -9.42 1.64
C VAL A 106 0.51 -8.68 1.61
N VAL A 107 0.15 -8.04 0.49
CA VAL A 107 -1.13 -7.36 0.33
C VAL A 107 -2.27 -8.36 0.31
N HIS A 108 -2.13 -9.50 -0.36
CA HIS A 108 -3.16 -10.54 -0.36
C HIS A 108 -3.51 -11.01 1.05
N GLN A 109 -2.49 -11.38 1.84
CA GLN A 109 -2.68 -11.90 3.19
C GLN A 109 -3.29 -10.85 4.14
N ARG A 110 -2.96 -9.57 3.97
CA ARG A 110 -3.41 -8.50 4.87
C ARG A 110 -4.75 -7.89 4.51
N MET A 111 -5.15 -7.90 3.23
CA MET A 111 -6.41 -7.27 2.80
C MET A 111 -7.65 -8.06 3.17
N ARG A 112 -7.58 -9.39 3.19
CA ARG A 112 -8.72 -10.26 3.52
C ARG A 112 -9.26 -9.99 4.94
N PRO A 113 -8.45 -9.99 6.01
CA PRO A 113 -8.92 -9.64 7.36
C PRO A 113 -9.47 -8.21 7.46
N ILE A 114 -8.93 -7.27 6.69
CA ILE A 114 -9.38 -5.87 6.69
C ILE A 114 -10.81 -5.77 6.16
N VAL A 115 -11.13 -6.45 5.05
CA VAL A 115 -12.49 -6.46 4.50
C VAL A 115 -13.47 -7.19 5.44
N GLN A 116 -13.04 -8.29 6.05
CA GLN A 116 -13.85 -9.04 7.03
C GLN A 116 -14.17 -8.20 8.28
N ALA A 117 -13.21 -7.38 8.74
CA ALA A 117 -13.39 -6.54 9.92
C ALA A 117 -14.57 -5.56 9.81
N PHE A 118 -14.98 -5.15 8.59
CA PHE A 118 -16.19 -4.34 8.42
C PHE A 118 -17.47 -5.08 8.88
N LEU A 119 -17.55 -6.38 8.59
CA LEU A 119 -18.69 -7.23 8.98
C LEU A 119 -18.57 -7.72 10.42
N GLU A 120 -17.38 -8.18 10.83
CA GLU A 120 -17.14 -8.69 12.19
C GLU A 120 -17.36 -7.63 13.26
N ARG A 121 -16.99 -6.37 12.96
CA ARG A 121 -17.20 -5.23 13.86
C ARG A 121 -18.59 -4.61 13.73
N LYS A 122 -19.49 -5.20 12.93
CA LYS A 122 -20.86 -4.72 12.68
C LYS A 122 -20.90 -3.24 12.27
N LEU A 123 -19.93 -2.80 11.47
CA LEU A 123 -19.87 -1.41 10.98
C LEU A 123 -20.79 -1.17 9.79
N ILE A 124 -21.19 -2.26 9.11
CA ILE A 124 -22.16 -2.23 8.02
C ILE A 124 -23.54 -2.53 8.61
N PRO A 125 -24.52 -1.60 8.52
CA PRO A 125 -25.89 -1.87 8.92
C PRO A 125 -26.47 -3.06 8.15
N GLU A 126 -27.34 -3.84 8.80
CA GLU A 126 -27.99 -5.01 8.18
C GLU A 126 -28.70 -4.67 6.85
N ALA A 127 -29.36 -3.51 6.80
CA ALA A 127 -30.06 -3.01 5.60
C ALA A 127 -29.12 -2.64 4.44
N ALA A 128 -27.82 -2.43 4.71
CA ALA A 128 -26.83 -2.00 3.72
C ALA A 128 -25.86 -3.11 3.30
N LYS A 129 -26.05 -4.35 3.79
CA LYS A 129 -25.20 -5.50 3.43
C LYS A 129 -25.15 -5.77 1.93
N GLU A 130 -26.29 -5.66 1.23
CA GLU A 130 -26.33 -5.84 -0.23
C GLU A 130 -25.47 -4.80 -0.98
N GLN A 131 -25.40 -3.56 -0.49
CA GLN A 131 -24.57 -2.51 -1.08
C GLN A 131 -23.08 -2.79 -0.87
N PHE A 132 -22.73 -3.33 0.31
CA PHE A 132 -21.37 -3.76 0.61
C PHE A 132 -20.93 -4.92 -0.29
N ASP A 133 -21.80 -5.91 -0.49
CA ASP A 133 -21.55 -7.04 -1.39
C ASP A 133 -21.40 -6.58 -2.84
N ALA A 134 -22.25 -5.66 -3.28
CA ALA A 134 -22.13 -5.06 -4.61
C ALA A 134 -20.78 -4.34 -4.80
N ALA A 135 -20.24 -3.70 -3.76
CA ALA A 135 -18.92 -3.07 -3.79
C ALA A 135 -17.79 -4.12 -3.87
N ILE A 136 -17.87 -5.23 -3.11
CA ILE A 136 -16.93 -6.35 -3.21
C ILE A 136 -16.94 -6.94 -4.63
N GLN A 137 -18.13 -7.24 -5.15
CA GLN A 137 -18.30 -7.82 -6.48
C GLN A 137 -17.81 -6.87 -7.58
N ALA A 138 -18.04 -5.56 -7.44
CA ALA A 138 -17.48 -4.57 -8.37
C ALA A 138 -15.95 -4.58 -8.38
N ALA A 139 -15.32 -4.70 -7.21
CA ALA A 139 -13.86 -4.82 -7.11
C ALA A 139 -13.35 -6.11 -7.78
N PHE A 140 -14.04 -7.24 -7.61
CA PHE A 140 -13.69 -8.49 -8.28
C PHE A 140 -13.85 -8.44 -9.79
N ARG A 141 -14.94 -7.84 -10.31
CA ARG A 141 -15.14 -7.65 -11.75
C ARG A 141 -14.01 -6.84 -12.37
N LEU A 142 -13.61 -5.75 -11.71
CA LEU A 142 -12.53 -4.89 -12.21
C LEU A 142 -11.17 -5.60 -12.16
N ARG A 143 -10.88 -6.32 -11.06
CA ARG A 143 -9.66 -7.12 -10.90
C ARG A 143 -9.54 -8.23 -11.96
N ASN A 144 -10.65 -8.88 -12.31
CA ASN A 144 -10.67 -10.01 -13.25
C ASN A 144 -10.90 -9.59 -14.72
N SER A 145 -10.94 -8.28 -15.01
CA SER A 145 -11.26 -7.77 -16.35
C SER A 145 -10.11 -7.99 -17.33
N VAL A 146 -10.39 -8.77 -18.39
CA VAL A 146 -9.46 -8.96 -19.53
C VAL A 146 -9.19 -7.64 -20.23
N LEU A 147 -10.24 -6.83 -20.43
CA LEU A 147 -10.12 -5.52 -21.08
C LEU A 147 -9.17 -4.61 -20.30
N ALA A 148 -9.23 -4.62 -18.96
CA ALA A 148 -8.31 -3.85 -18.16
C ALA A 148 -6.85 -4.31 -18.37
N GLU A 149 -6.58 -5.63 -18.35
CA GLU A 149 -5.23 -6.14 -18.62
C GLU A 149 -4.73 -5.76 -20.04
N VAL A 150 -5.59 -5.86 -21.06
CA VAL A 150 -5.24 -5.44 -22.43
C VAL A 150 -4.92 -3.94 -22.48
N ILE A 151 -5.72 -3.09 -21.84
CA ILE A 151 -5.44 -1.65 -21.75
C ILE A 151 -4.09 -1.39 -21.06
N LEU A 152 -3.76 -2.13 -19.99
CA LEU A 152 -2.47 -1.99 -19.33
C LEU A 152 -1.31 -2.36 -20.26
N ILE A 153 -1.43 -3.45 -21.03
CA ILE A 153 -0.42 -3.85 -22.02
C ILE A 153 -0.31 -2.78 -23.11
N SER A 154 -1.44 -2.32 -23.66
CA SER A 154 -1.46 -1.25 -24.66
C SER A 154 -0.84 0.04 -24.14
N LEU A 155 -1.04 0.39 -22.87
CA LEU A 155 -0.41 1.55 -22.25
C LEU A 155 1.10 1.37 -22.11
N VAL A 156 1.57 0.20 -21.69
CA VAL A 156 3.00 -0.11 -21.56
C VAL A 156 3.72 -0.02 -22.90
N TYR A 157 3.21 -0.69 -23.93
CA TYR A 157 3.85 -0.66 -25.25
C TYR A 157 3.62 0.67 -25.98
N GLY A 158 2.41 1.23 -25.88
CA GLY A 158 2.04 2.47 -26.54
C GLY A 158 2.74 3.71 -25.95
N LEU A 159 2.74 3.86 -24.62
CA LEU A 159 3.37 5.01 -23.96
C LEU A 159 4.82 4.72 -23.57
N GLY A 160 5.10 3.54 -23.02
CA GLY A 160 6.43 3.17 -22.54
C GLY A 160 7.46 3.04 -23.66
N VAL A 161 7.16 2.23 -24.67
CA VAL A 161 8.12 1.95 -25.76
C VAL A 161 8.14 3.06 -26.81
N LEU A 162 6.99 3.64 -27.19
CA LEU A 162 6.98 4.65 -28.27
C LEU A 162 7.32 6.07 -27.78
N VAL A 163 6.93 6.44 -26.56
CA VAL A 163 7.06 7.83 -26.07
C VAL A 163 8.23 7.96 -25.10
N ILE A 164 8.25 7.18 -24.02
CA ILE A 164 9.23 7.34 -22.94
C ILE A 164 10.63 6.92 -23.41
N TRP A 165 10.74 5.75 -24.04
CA TRP A 165 12.02 5.24 -24.52
C TRP A 165 12.65 6.17 -25.58
N ARG A 166 11.83 6.74 -26.48
CA ARG A 166 12.30 7.63 -27.55
C ARG A 166 12.69 9.05 -27.07
N HIS A 167 12.16 9.53 -25.95
CA HIS A 167 12.41 10.90 -25.47
C HIS A 167 13.31 10.99 -24.22
N TYR A 168 13.40 9.94 -23.39
CA TYR A 168 14.06 10.03 -22.07
C TYR A 168 15.20 9.04 -21.84
N ILE A 169 15.30 7.93 -22.59
CA ILE A 169 16.38 6.94 -22.45
C ILE A 169 17.55 7.19 -23.43
N ALA A 170 17.32 7.98 -24.48
CA ALA A 170 18.39 8.55 -25.28
C ALA A 170 19.14 9.63 -24.47
N LEU A 171 19.86 9.21 -23.43
CA LEU A 171 20.95 10.00 -22.88
C LEU A 171 22.05 10.02 -23.95
N ASP A 172 22.58 11.20 -24.25
CA ASP A 172 23.62 11.47 -25.25
C ASP A 172 25.00 10.83 -24.94
N ALA A 173 25.04 9.81 -24.07
CA ALA A 173 26.25 9.13 -23.63
C ALA A 173 26.29 7.66 -24.11
N ALA A 174 27.47 7.20 -24.51
CA ALA A 174 27.71 5.82 -24.88
C ALA A 174 27.43 4.88 -23.69
N SER A 175 26.45 3.99 -23.83
CA SER A 175 26.06 3.03 -22.79
C SER A 175 25.96 1.62 -23.38
N TRP A 176 25.97 0.59 -22.52
CA TRP A 176 25.84 -0.81 -22.97
C TRP A 176 24.57 -1.08 -23.80
N TYR A 177 23.54 -0.21 -23.70
CA TYR A 177 22.29 -0.31 -24.46
C TYR A 177 22.21 0.67 -25.65
N SER A 178 23.08 1.68 -25.73
CA SER A 178 23.11 2.69 -26.80
C SER A 178 24.53 2.99 -27.27
N LEU A 179 24.84 2.58 -28.50
CA LEU A 179 26.15 2.81 -29.13
C LEU A 179 26.08 4.09 -29.99
N PRO A 180 27.02 5.05 -29.81
CA PRO A 180 27.10 6.20 -30.70
C PRO A 180 27.60 5.73 -32.08
N ALA A 181 26.76 5.82 -33.12
CA ALA A 181 27.13 5.48 -34.48
C ALA A 181 26.89 6.69 -35.41
N ALA A 182 27.95 7.44 -35.73
CA ALA A 182 28.01 8.43 -36.82
C ALA A 182 26.68 9.17 -37.14
N GLY A 183 26.11 9.87 -36.16
CA GLY A 183 24.91 10.70 -36.31
C GLY A 183 23.56 10.04 -35.94
N GLU A 184 23.52 8.73 -35.72
CA GLU A 184 22.34 8.00 -35.23
C GLU A 184 22.72 7.06 -34.07
N SER A 185 21.97 7.12 -32.96
CA SER A 185 22.14 6.18 -31.85
C SER A 185 21.64 4.80 -32.29
N LYS A 186 22.55 3.84 -32.49
CA LYS A 186 22.18 2.45 -32.79
C LYS A 186 22.09 1.66 -31.49
N LEU A 187 20.98 0.95 -31.33
CA LEU A 187 20.82 0.04 -30.20
C LEU A 187 21.66 -1.20 -30.39
N SER A 188 22.28 -1.62 -29.29
CA SER A 188 22.83 -2.96 -29.17
C SER A 188 21.69 -4.00 -29.10
N LEU A 189 22.00 -5.27 -29.34
CA LEU A 189 21.02 -6.35 -29.18
C LEU A 189 20.53 -6.42 -27.73
N ALA A 190 21.41 -6.15 -26.78
CA ALA A 190 21.07 -6.02 -25.37
C ALA A 190 20.09 -4.85 -25.12
N GLY A 191 20.29 -3.72 -25.79
CA GLY A 191 19.41 -2.55 -25.74
C GLY A 191 18.02 -2.82 -26.34
N ILE A 192 17.93 -3.59 -27.42
CA ILE A 192 16.65 -4.02 -28.02
C ILE A 192 15.88 -4.91 -27.03
N TRP A 193 16.53 -5.92 -26.45
CA TRP A 193 15.89 -6.79 -25.44
C TRP A 193 15.43 -5.98 -24.22
N TYR A 194 16.29 -5.07 -23.74
CA TYR A 194 15.96 -4.19 -22.63
C TYR A 194 14.72 -3.34 -22.90
N GLY A 195 14.68 -2.65 -24.05
CA GLY A 195 13.59 -1.74 -24.41
C GLY A 195 12.26 -2.42 -24.72
N TYR A 196 12.28 -3.58 -25.38
CA TYR A 196 11.06 -4.26 -25.84
C TYR A 196 10.57 -5.39 -24.94
N VAL A 197 11.43 -5.95 -24.08
CA VAL A 197 11.06 -7.10 -23.23
C VAL A 197 11.21 -6.75 -21.75
N SER A 198 12.44 -6.50 -21.28
CA SER A 198 12.71 -6.36 -19.84
C SER A 198 11.97 -5.16 -19.24
N LEU A 199 12.05 -3.99 -19.86
CA LEU A 199 11.42 -2.78 -19.38
C LEU A 199 9.88 -2.85 -19.46
N PRO A 200 9.25 -3.31 -20.56
CA PRO A 200 7.80 -3.52 -20.62
C PRO A 200 7.28 -4.50 -19.58
N VAL A 201 7.99 -5.61 -19.32
CA VAL A 201 7.59 -6.56 -18.26
C VAL A 201 7.58 -5.87 -16.90
N PHE A 202 8.63 -5.10 -16.59
CA PHE A 202 8.69 -4.35 -15.34
C PHE A 202 7.59 -3.27 -15.24
N GLN A 203 7.41 -2.46 -16.29
CA GLN A 203 6.39 -1.41 -16.34
C GLN A 203 4.99 -2.00 -16.21
N PHE A 204 4.71 -3.13 -16.85
CA PHE A 204 3.44 -3.83 -16.70
C PHE A 204 3.18 -4.22 -15.25
N LEU A 205 4.16 -4.81 -14.55
CA LEU A 205 4.02 -5.15 -13.13
C LEU A 205 3.77 -3.90 -12.29
N LEU A 206 4.49 -2.81 -12.55
CA LEU A 206 4.35 -1.55 -11.82
C LEU A 206 2.98 -0.90 -12.03
N ILE A 207 2.52 -0.79 -13.28
CA ILE A 207 1.20 -0.22 -13.61
C ILE A 207 0.08 -1.12 -13.08
N ARG A 208 0.24 -2.45 -13.13
CA ARG A 208 -0.70 -3.39 -12.51
C ARG A 208 -0.84 -3.14 -11.00
N TRP A 209 0.24 -2.76 -10.32
CA TRP A 209 0.19 -2.36 -8.92
C TRP A 209 -0.63 -1.08 -8.69
N TYR A 210 -0.41 -0.05 -9.50
CA TYR A 210 -1.22 1.17 -9.44
C TYR A 210 -2.69 0.90 -9.72
N PHE A 211 -2.99 0.00 -10.67
CA PHE A 211 -4.37 -0.42 -10.94
C PHE A 211 -5.01 -1.14 -9.74
N ARG A 212 -4.26 -1.97 -9.01
CA ARG A 212 -4.76 -2.60 -7.76
C ARG A 212 -5.01 -1.58 -6.67
N LEU A 213 -4.14 -0.58 -6.52
CA LEU A 213 -4.33 0.53 -5.58
C LEU A 213 -5.56 1.37 -5.97
N PHE A 214 -5.81 1.57 -7.25
CA PHE A 214 -7.04 2.19 -7.74
C PHE A 214 -8.28 1.37 -7.40
N ILE A 215 -8.26 0.04 -7.61
CA ILE A 215 -9.37 -0.85 -7.20
C ILE A 215 -9.63 -0.71 -5.70
N TRP A 216 -8.57 -0.72 -4.88
CA TRP A 216 -8.68 -0.54 -3.44
C TRP A 216 -9.29 0.82 -3.06
N ALA A 217 -8.80 1.90 -3.67
CA ALA A 217 -9.32 3.24 -3.41
C ALA A 217 -10.80 3.37 -3.81
N ARG A 218 -11.17 2.81 -4.96
CA ARG A 218 -12.55 2.76 -5.42
C ARG A 218 -13.43 1.95 -4.46
N PHE A 219 -12.96 0.80 -3.99
CA PHE A 219 -13.69 -0.02 -3.03
C PHE A 219 -13.94 0.75 -1.72
N LEU A 220 -12.90 1.35 -1.13
CA LEU A 220 -13.04 2.16 0.08
C LEU A 220 -13.98 3.34 -0.12
N TRP A 221 -13.90 4.00 -1.28
CA TRP A 221 -14.83 5.07 -1.63
C TRP A 221 -16.28 4.57 -1.70
N GLN A 222 -16.54 3.42 -2.32
CA GLN A 222 -17.88 2.81 -2.34
C GLN A 222 -18.38 2.49 -0.93
N VAL A 223 -17.53 1.90 -0.08
CA VAL A 223 -17.89 1.60 1.32
C VAL A 223 -18.16 2.88 2.12
N SER A 224 -17.42 3.97 1.87
CA SER A 224 -17.65 5.27 2.49
C SER A 224 -18.95 5.98 2.07
N ARG A 225 -19.68 5.45 1.08
CA ARG A 225 -21.02 5.92 0.71
C ARG A 225 -22.13 5.22 1.50
N ILE A 226 -21.82 4.12 2.17
CA ILE A 226 -22.72 3.46 3.11
C ILE A 226 -22.68 4.24 4.42
N GLU A 227 -23.83 4.50 5.03
CA GLU A 227 -23.89 5.08 6.39
C GLU A 227 -23.37 4.03 7.37
N LEU A 228 -22.14 4.19 7.83
CA LEU A 228 -21.50 3.22 8.72
C LEU A 228 -21.99 3.42 10.17
N ASP A 229 -22.19 2.32 10.88
CA ASP A 229 -22.52 2.30 12.31
C ASP A 229 -21.26 2.57 13.16
N LEU A 230 -20.78 3.81 13.11
CA LEU A 230 -19.60 4.27 13.85
C LEU A 230 -19.94 4.53 15.32
N LEU A 231 -19.19 3.91 16.23
CA LEU A 231 -19.37 4.07 17.68
C LEU A 231 -18.43 5.16 18.23
N PRO A 232 -18.91 6.36 18.62
CA PRO A 232 -18.03 7.46 19.02
C PRO A 232 -17.17 7.16 20.26
N ALA A 233 -17.68 6.33 21.18
CA ALA A 233 -16.99 5.91 22.40
C ALA A 233 -16.09 4.68 22.20
N HIS A 234 -15.83 4.26 20.96
CA HIS A 234 -14.99 3.10 20.68
C HIS A 234 -13.52 3.38 21.06
N PRO A 235 -12.81 2.43 21.71
CA PRO A 235 -11.48 2.65 22.28
C PRO A 235 -10.38 2.99 21.25
N ASP A 236 -10.58 2.68 19.97
CA ASP A 236 -9.63 3.02 18.88
C ASP A 236 -9.63 4.51 18.47
N ARG A 237 -10.55 5.31 19.03
CA ARG A 237 -10.76 6.73 18.70
C ARG A 237 -11.03 6.99 17.21
N LEU A 238 -11.51 5.98 16.49
CA LEU A 238 -11.81 6.01 15.06
C LEU A 238 -13.17 5.36 14.76
N GLY A 239 -14.06 5.31 15.74
CA GLY A 239 -15.42 4.80 15.52
C GLY A 239 -15.48 3.32 15.15
N GLY A 240 -14.44 2.54 15.47
CA GLY A 240 -14.31 1.14 15.06
C GLY A 240 -13.50 0.93 13.76
N LEU A 241 -13.14 1.99 13.02
CA LEU A 241 -12.35 1.94 11.78
C LEU A 241 -10.82 1.88 12.01
N GLY A 242 -10.36 1.75 13.25
CA GLY A 242 -8.93 1.75 13.58
C GLY A 242 -8.13 0.64 12.90
N PHE A 243 -8.77 -0.46 12.50
CA PHE A 243 -8.12 -1.55 11.74
C PHE A 243 -7.62 -1.10 10.36
N LEU A 244 -8.22 -0.06 9.75
CA LEU A 244 -7.79 0.47 8.45
C LEU A 244 -6.37 1.05 8.50
N ALA A 245 -5.92 1.53 9.67
CA ALA A 245 -4.55 1.99 9.83
C ALA A 245 -3.52 0.86 9.60
N ASN A 246 -3.90 -0.40 9.80
CA ASN A 246 -3.02 -1.55 9.56
C ASN A 246 -2.78 -1.84 8.07
N THR A 247 -3.56 -1.23 7.17
CA THR A 247 -3.38 -1.36 5.72
C THR A 247 -1.98 -0.90 5.27
N VAL A 248 -1.35 0.01 6.02
CA VAL A 248 -0.03 0.56 5.71
C VAL A 248 1.06 -0.52 5.72
N TYR A 249 0.94 -1.50 6.61
CA TYR A 249 1.87 -2.63 6.66
C TYR A 249 1.80 -3.51 5.40
N ALA A 250 0.65 -3.52 4.72
CA ALA A 250 0.49 -4.22 3.46
C ALA A 250 1.29 -3.55 2.33
N PHE A 251 1.40 -2.22 2.37
CA PHE A 251 2.02 -1.43 1.31
C PHE A 251 3.47 -1.01 1.59
N ALA A 252 4.01 -1.32 2.78
CA ALA A 252 5.41 -1.02 3.11
C ALA A 252 6.40 -1.63 2.10
N VAL A 253 6.17 -2.87 1.64
CA VAL A 253 7.03 -3.50 0.62
C VAL A 253 7.00 -2.74 -0.70
N LEU A 254 5.86 -2.18 -1.09
CA LEU A 254 5.77 -1.31 -2.28
C LEU A 254 6.55 -0.02 -2.09
N ALA A 255 6.51 0.58 -0.89
CA ALA A 255 7.30 1.77 -0.60
C ALA A 255 8.80 1.50 -0.71
N VAL A 256 9.28 0.36 -0.18
CA VAL A 256 10.66 -0.09 -0.36
C VAL A 256 10.98 -0.30 -1.84
N ALA A 257 10.09 -0.91 -2.63
CA ALA A 257 10.32 -1.10 -4.06
C ALA A 257 10.49 0.23 -4.80
N HIS A 258 9.67 1.25 -4.50
CA HIS A 258 9.78 2.57 -5.12
C HIS A 258 11.01 3.33 -4.65
N GLY A 259 11.34 3.24 -3.35
CA GLY A 259 12.59 3.77 -2.81
C GLY A 259 13.81 3.18 -3.50
N ALA A 260 13.82 1.87 -3.74
CA ALA A 260 14.90 1.19 -4.45
C ALA A 260 15.02 1.67 -5.90
N LEU A 261 13.90 1.84 -6.63
CA LEU A 261 13.94 2.35 -8.00
C LEU A 261 14.57 3.74 -8.08
N VAL A 262 14.16 4.64 -7.19
CA VAL A 262 14.74 5.99 -7.13
C VAL A 262 16.20 5.92 -6.68
N ALA A 263 16.55 5.09 -5.70
CA ALA A 263 17.93 4.89 -5.28
C ALA A 263 18.85 4.43 -6.43
N GLY A 264 18.39 3.47 -7.26
CA GLY A 264 19.16 3.02 -8.43
C GLY A 264 19.39 4.13 -9.46
N GLN A 265 18.36 4.92 -9.75
CA GLN A 265 18.47 6.07 -10.66
C GLN A 265 19.43 7.15 -10.13
N LEU A 266 19.31 7.47 -8.84
CA LEU A 266 20.19 8.42 -8.16
C LEU A 266 21.64 7.92 -8.14
N ALA A 267 21.86 6.64 -7.87
CA ALA A 267 23.18 6.03 -7.85
C ALA A 267 23.91 6.22 -9.19
N ASN A 268 23.24 5.92 -10.31
CA ASN A 268 23.82 6.12 -11.63
C ASN A 268 24.18 7.59 -11.89
N ARG A 269 23.30 8.54 -11.52
CA ARG A 269 23.60 9.97 -11.68
C ARG A 269 24.76 10.44 -10.81
N ILE A 270 24.87 9.95 -9.58
CA ILE A 270 25.96 10.30 -8.67
C ILE A 270 27.30 9.75 -9.20
N PHE A 271 27.35 8.47 -9.58
CA PHE A 271 28.61 7.83 -9.96
C PHE A 271 29.10 8.16 -11.38
N PHE A 272 28.20 8.37 -12.34
CA PHE A 272 28.60 8.59 -13.74
C PHE A 272 28.47 10.05 -14.21
N VAL A 273 27.58 10.82 -13.61
CA VAL A 273 27.35 12.24 -13.97
C VAL A 273 27.97 13.19 -12.95
N GLY A 274 28.41 12.68 -11.79
CA GLY A 274 29.06 13.47 -10.74
C GLY A 274 28.10 14.36 -9.94
N ALA A 275 26.79 14.09 -9.99
CA ALA A 275 25.79 14.84 -9.24
C ALA A 275 25.89 14.56 -7.73
N ALA A 276 25.55 15.54 -6.89
CA ALA A 276 25.50 15.35 -5.44
C ALA A 276 24.10 14.93 -4.97
N LEU A 277 24.01 14.03 -3.98
CA LEU A 277 22.73 13.59 -3.41
C LEU A 277 21.77 14.73 -2.96
N PRO A 278 22.23 15.86 -2.38
CA PRO A 278 21.35 16.95 -1.95
C PRO A 278 20.63 17.66 -3.11
N GLU A 279 21.14 17.55 -4.34
CA GLU A 279 20.47 18.07 -5.53
C GLU A 279 19.12 17.40 -5.74
N PHE A 280 19.00 16.13 -5.33
CA PHE A 280 17.79 15.32 -5.52
C PHE A 280 16.81 15.35 -4.34
N LYS A 281 16.95 16.32 -3.42
CA LYS A 281 16.07 16.43 -2.25
C LYS A 281 14.60 16.58 -2.64
N ALA A 282 14.32 17.25 -3.76
CA ALA A 282 12.97 17.50 -4.23
C ALA A 282 12.32 16.21 -4.75
N GLU A 283 13.07 15.40 -5.49
CA GLU A 283 12.66 14.10 -6.02
C GLU A 283 12.40 13.11 -4.88
N ILE A 284 13.29 13.04 -3.90
CA ILE A 284 13.13 12.18 -2.72
C ILE A 284 11.90 12.63 -1.90
N PHE A 285 11.73 13.94 -1.69
CA PHE A 285 10.57 14.48 -0.99
C PHE A 285 9.27 14.17 -1.75
N LEU A 286 9.25 14.41 -3.06
CA LEU A 286 8.09 14.15 -3.92
C LEU A 286 7.74 12.66 -3.92
N LEU A 287 8.72 11.77 -3.96
CA LEU A 287 8.50 10.32 -3.81
C LEU A 287 7.77 10.00 -2.51
N VAL A 288 8.27 10.50 -1.38
CA VAL A 288 7.67 10.22 -0.07
C VAL A 288 6.24 10.77 -0.01
N VAL A 289 6.03 12.02 -0.43
CA VAL A 289 4.68 12.62 -0.48
C VAL A 289 3.75 11.83 -1.40
N PHE A 290 4.23 11.44 -2.59
CA PHE A 290 3.45 10.64 -3.54
C PHE A 290 3.01 9.31 -2.93
N LEU A 291 3.93 8.57 -2.28
CA LEU A 291 3.60 7.30 -1.64
C LEU A 291 2.65 7.47 -0.45
N LEU A 292 2.84 8.53 0.35
CA LEU A 292 1.91 8.88 1.43
C LEU A 292 0.51 9.15 0.87
N CYS A 293 0.39 9.97 -0.18
CA CYS A 293 -0.89 10.25 -0.84
C CYS A 293 -1.51 8.99 -1.44
N LEU A 294 -0.71 8.14 -2.06
CA LEU A 294 -1.16 6.91 -2.72
C LEU A 294 -1.74 5.90 -1.71
N VAL A 295 -1.13 5.78 -0.53
CA VAL A 295 -1.56 4.82 0.51
C VAL A 295 -2.63 5.42 1.43
N PHE A 296 -2.46 6.66 1.89
CA PHE A 296 -3.35 7.28 2.87
C PHE A 296 -4.51 8.04 2.23
N GLY A 297 -4.35 8.58 1.02
CA GLY A 297 -5.40 9.30 0.30
C GLY A 297 -6.71 8.52 0.22
N PRO A 298 -6.68 7.22 -0.16
CA PRO A 298 -7.86 6.36 -0.15
C PRO A 298 -8.57 6.23 1.19
N LEU A 299 -7.85 6.34 2.32
CA LEU A 299 -8.46 6.21 3.65
C LEU A 299 -9.20 7.50 4.06
N LEU A 300 -8.84 8.64 3.49
CA LEU A 300 -9.45 9.93 3.82
C LEU A 300 -10.93 10.03 3.41
N VAL A 301 -11.42 9.13 2.55
CA VAL A 301 -12.84 9.05 2.17
C VAL A 301 -13.78 8.85 3.35
N PHE A 302 -13.31 8.27 4.47
CA PHE A 302 -14.10 8.08 5.69
C PHE A 302 -14.13 9.31 6.61
N SER A 303 -13.34 10.35 6.32
CA SER A 303 -13.22 11.52 7.19
C SER A 303 -14.53 12.27 7.43
N PRO A 304 -15.42 12.46 6.44
CA PRO A 304 -16.71 13.11 6.66
C PRO A 304 -17.60 12.37 7.67
N GLN A 305 -17.68 11.04 7.59
CA GLN A 305 -18.45 10.23 8.52
C GLN A 305 -17.85 10.23 9.93
N LEU A 306 -16.52 10.14 10.05
CA LEU A 306 -15.82 10.27 11.33
C LEU A 306 -16.06 11.64 11.98
N ALA A 307 -16.06 12.72 11.20
CA ALA A 307 -16.38 14.06 11.70
C ALA A 307 -17.84 14.16 12.17
N GLN A 308 -18.78 13.55 11.45
CA GLN A 308 -20.19 13.50 11.84
C GLN A 308 -20.38 12.69 13.13
N ALA A 309 -19.76 11.51 13.23
CA ALA A 309 -19.79 10.67 14.42
C ALA A 309 -19.21 11.38 15.64
N ARG A 310 -18.08 12.09 15.49
CA ARG A 310 -17.50 12.92 16.56
C ARG A 310 -18.45 14.03 17.02
N ARG A 311 -19.09 14.75 16.09
CA ARG A 311 -20.06 15.81 16.42
C ARG A 311 -21.33 15.26 17.08
N ARG A 312 -21.81 14.09 16.65
CA ARG A 312 -22.96 13.41 17.24
C ARG A 312 -22.62 12.93 18.66
N GLY A 313 -21.53 12.16 18.80
CA GLY A 313 -21.07 11.65 20.08
C GLY A 313 -20.78 12.76 21.08
N GLY A 314 -20.12 13.85 20.66
CA GLY A 314 -19.84 14.98 21.54
C GLY A 314 -21.11 15.64 22.10
N ARG A 315 -22.18 15.73 21.32
CA ARG A 315 -23.48 16.25 21.78
C ARG A 315 -24.18 15.27 22.71
N GLU A 316 -24.28 14.01 22.33
CA GLU A 316 -24.99 12.98 23.10
C GLU A 316 -24.30 12.71 24.45
N PHE A 317 -22.99 12.47 24.45
CA PHE A 317 -22.21 12.27 25.67
C PHE A 317 -22.08 13.55 26.49
N GLY A 318 -22.06 14.73 25.86
CA GLY A 318 -22.09 16.01 26.56
C GLY A 318 -23.38 16.20 27.36
N MET A 319 -24.54 15.89 26.76
CA MET A 319 -25.82 15.94 27.47
C MET A 319 -25.90 14.90 28.60
N LEU A 320 -25.38 13.69 28.38
CA LEU A 320 -25.31 12.66 29.42
C LEU A 320 -24.42 13.11 30.60
N ALA A 321 -23.23 13.64 30.30
CA ALA A 321 -22.32 14.19 31.29
C ALA A 321 -22.96 15.32 32.09
N GLU A 322 -23.63 16.26 31.42
CA GLU A 322 -24.31 17.37 32.09
C GLU A 322 -25.41 16.88 33.05
N ARG A 323 -26.27 15.94 32.59
CA ARG A 323 -27.33 15.38 33.43
C ARG A 323 -26.76 14.71 34.67
N TYR A 324 -25.75 13.86 34.49
CA TYR A 324 -25.12 13.14 35.59
C TYR A 324 -24.44 14.09 36.60
N VAL A 325 -23.65 15.06 36.12
CA VAL A 325 -22.96 16.04 36.98
C VAL A 325 -23.96 16.90 37.75
N ARG A 326 -25.08 17.27 37.13
CA ARG A 326 -26.13 18.06 37.80
C ARG A 326 -26.83 17.25 38.90
N GLU A 327 -27.10 15.97 38.67
CA GLU A 327 -27.67 15.08 39.70
C GLU A 327 -26.67 14.83 40.83
N PHE A 328 -25.39 14.66 40.50
CA PHE A 328 -24.31 14.54 41.47
C PHE A 328 -24.18 15.81 42.34
N ASP A 329 -24.17 17.01 41.76
CA ASP A 329 -24.15 18.29 42.50
C ASP A 329 -25.33 18.38 43.46
N ARG A 330 -26.55 18.09 42.98
CA ARG A 330 -27.76 18.13 43.81
C ARG A 330 -27.69 17.15 44.99
N LYS A 331 -27.24 15.92 44.75
CA LYS A 331 -27.15 14.88 45.79
C LYS A 331 -26.05 15.21 46.80
N TRP A 332 -24.82 15.42 46.33
CA TRP A 332 -23.65 15.44 47.20
C TRP A 332 -23.17 16.83 47.60
N LEU A 333 -23.32 17.85 46.75
CA LEU A 333 -22.84 19.22 47.02
C LEU A 333 -23.91 20.15 47.60
N ARG A 334 -25.18 19.90 47.30
CA ARG A 334 -26.34 20.67 47.80
C ARG A 334 -27.09 20.00 48.95
N GLY A 335 -26.57 18.90 49.48
CA GLY A 335 -27.13 18.21 50.65
C GLY A 335 -28.40 17.41 50.36
N GLY A 336 -28.58 16.90 49.14
CA GLY A 336 -29.69 16.03 48.77
C GLY A 336 -29.50 14.53 49.07
N ALA A 337 -28.34 14.14 49.60
CA ALA A 337 -28.03 12.76 49.96
C ALA A 337 -28.79 12.32 51.25
N PRO A 338 -29.26 11.06 51.32
CA PRO A 338 -29.76 10.48 52.56
C PRO A 338 -28.73 10.53 53.69
N ALA A 339 -29.18 10.67 54.94
CA ALA A 339 -28.29 10.83 56.10
C ALA A 339 -27.41 9.60 56.39
N ASP A 340 -27.82 8.43 55.90
CA ASP A 340 -27.18 7.13 56.04
C ASP A 340 -26.24 6.77 54.88
N GLU A 341 -26.18 7.59 53.82
CA GLU A 341 -25.34 7.34 52.66
C GLU A 341 -24.05 8.19 52.71
N PRO A 342 -22.88 7.60 53.03
CA PRO A 342 -21.62 8.33 53.04
C PRO A 342 -21.12 8.61 51.62
N LEU A 343 -20.59 9.82 51.39
CA LEU A 343 -19.96 10.20 50.13
C LEU A 343 -18.75 9.31 49.81
N ILE A 344 -17.90 9.06 50.81
CA ILE A 344 -16.71 8.22 50.68
C ILE A 344 -17.14 6.76 50.67
N GLY A 345 -16.76 6.04 49.61
CA GLY A 345 -17.19 4.66 49.36
C GLY A 345 -18.45 4.54 48.50
N SER A 346 -19.10 5.65 48.16
CA SER A 346 -20.19 5.66 47.17
C SER A 346 -19.67 5.31 45.77
N GLY A 347 -20.48 4.58 44.99
CA GLY A 347 -20.19 4.29 43.57
C GLY A 347 -20.32 5.52 42.66
N ASP A 348 -20.90 6.61 43.17
CA ASP A 348 -21.16 7.83 42.39
C ASP A 348 -19.87 8.57 42.01
N ILE A 349 -18.85 8.60 42.90
CA ILE A 349 -17.56 9.24 42.60
C ILE A 349 -16.83 8.47 41.49
N GLN A 350 -16.83 7.13 41.55
CA GLN A 350 -16.23 6.29 40.53
C GLN A 350 -16.97 6.45 39.19
N SER A 351 -18.30 6.42 39.22
CA SER A 351 -19.14 6.61 38.03
C SER A 351 -18.93 7.99 37.39
N LEU A 352 -18.74 9.04 38.19
CA LEU A 352 -18.37 10.37 37.70
C LEU A 352 -17.02 10.37 36.97
N ALA A 353 -16.02 9.67 37.52
CA ALA A 353 -14.72 9.51 36.89
C ALA A 353 -14.80 8.68 35.59
N ASP A 354 -15.55 7.58 35.59
CA ASP A 354 -15.76 6.70 34.43
C ASP A 354 -16.51 7.41 33.30
N LEU A 355 -17.45 8.28 33.64
CA LEU A 355 -18.14 9.16 32.68
C LEU A 355 -17.17 10.17 32.04
N GLY A 356 -16.28 10.77 32.85
CA GLY A 356 -15.21 11.63 32.35
C GLY A 356 -14.28 10.91 31.38
N ASN A 357 -13.85 9.68 31.74
CA ASN A 357 -13.02 8.83 30.88
C ASN A 357 -13.73 8.49 29.56
N SER A 358 -15.01 8.12 29.63
CA SER A 358 -15.83 7.82 28.44
C SER A 358 -15.99 9.03 27.53
N TYR A 359 -16.21 10.21 28.10
CA TYR A 359 -16.31 11.47 27.34
C TYR A 359 -14.98 11.84 26.68
N GLU A 360 -13.84 11.62 27.35
CA GLU A 360 -12.53 11.88 26.77
C GLU A 360 -12.20 11.00 25.55
N VAL A 361 -12.70 9.75 25.50
CA VAL A 361 -12.59 8.91 24.29
C VAL A 361 -13.31 9.55 23.11
N VAL A 362 -14.54 10.03 23.32
CA VAL A 362 -15.34 10.72 22.28
C VAL A 362 -14.69 12.05 21.88
N ARG A 363 -14.23 12.83 22.85
CA ARG A 363 -13.57 14.12 22.62
C ARG A 363 -12.28 13.98 21.83
N SER A 364 -11.52 12.92 22.10
CA SER A 364 -10.24 12.60 21.43
C SER A 364 -10.40 11.76 20.16
N MET A 365 -11.63 11.53 19.70
CA MET A 365 -11.92 10.87 18.43
C MET A 365 -11.25 11.60 17.26
N ARG A 366 -10.54 10.85 16.43
CA ARG A 366 -9.82 11.33 15.25
C ARG A 366 -10.74 11.37 14.04
N ILE A 367 -10.52 12.36 13.18
CA ILE A 367 -11.32 12.58 11.97
C ILE A 367 -10.67 11.91 10.75
N ALA A 368 -9.36 11.66 10.77
CA ALA A 368 -8.66 10.95 9.73
C ALA A 368 -8.18 9.58 10.25
N PRO A 369 -8.42 8.47 9.52
CA PRO A 369 -7.93 7.14 9.87
C PRO A 369 -6.42 6.98 9.53
N VAL A 370 -5.61 7.95 9.95
CA VAL A 370 -4.16 8.01 9.71
C VAL A 370 -3.47 8.22 11.05
N THR A 371 -2.44 7.43 11.33
CA THR A 371 -1.64 7.54 12.55
C THR A 371 -0.26 8.10 12.22
N ARG A 372 0.34 8.84 13.17
CA ARG A 372 1.70 9.37 13.02
C ARG A 372 2.72 8.23 12.84
N ASP A 373 2.59 7.17 13.61
CA ASP A 373 3.41 5.96 13.50
C ASP A 373 3.35 5.35 12.09
N ALA A 374 2.16 5.28 11.48
CA ALA A 374 2.01 4.78 10.12
C ALA A 374 2.69 5.67 9.06
N ILE A 375 2.59 7.00 9.21
CA ILE A 375 3.27 7.95 8.32
C ILE A 375 4.78 7.76 8.40
N VAL A 376 5.34 7.73 9.63
CA VAL A 376 6.77 7.56 9.86
C VAL A 376 7.27 6.24 9.29
N ARG A 377 6.53 5.13 9.52
CA ARG A 377 6.91 3.82 8.99
C ARG A 377 6.90 3.75 7.46
N LEU A 378 5.88 4.34 6.81
CA LEU A 378 5.83 4.33 5.35
C LEU A 378 6.93 5.21 4.73
N ALA A 379 7.19 6.38 5.33
CA ALA A 379 8.28 7.25 4.93
C ALA A 379 9.64 6.55 5.13
N ALA A 380 9.85 5.91 6.27
CA ALA A 380 11.06 5.12 6.53
C ALA A 380 11.23 3.99 5.51
N ALA A 381 10.16 3.23 5.21
CA ALA A 381 10.20 2.18 4.20
C ALA A 381 10.61 2.70 2.81
N ALA A 382 10.15 3.89 2.41
CA ALA A 382 10.56 4.52 1.16
C ALA A 382 12.02 5.03 1.17
N LEU A 383 12.52 5.47 2.33
CA LEU A 383 13.86 6.06 2.46
C LEU A 383 14.96 5.03 2.74
N VAL A 384 14.65 3.87 3.31
CA VAL A 384 15.62 2.81 3.62
C VAL A 384 16.50 2.44 2.42
N PRO A 385 15.98 2.23 1.20
CA PRO A 385 16.82 1.91 0.04
C PRO A 385 17.70 3.08 -0.44
N ILE A 386 17.36 4.31 -0.07
CA ILE A 386 18.10 5.53 -0.45
C ILE A 386 19.24 5.78 0.54
N ALA A 387 19.09 5.34 1.80
CA ALA A 387 20.06 5.57 2.86
C ALA A 387 21.51 5.17 2.53
N PRO A 388 21.81 4.06 1.82
CA PRO A 388 23.18 3.73 1.41
C PRO A 388 23.87 4.81 0.57
N LEU A 389 23.11 5.62 -0.18
CA LEU A 389 23.66 6.72 -0.97
C LEU A 389 24.24 7.84 -0.10
N LEU A 390 23.89 7.93 1.19
CA LEU A 390 24.52 8.89 2.10
C LEU A 390 26.01 8.61 2.30
N LEU A 391 26.45 7.36 2.08
CA LEU A 391 27.87 6.97 2.15
C LEU A 391 28.74 7.62 1.07
N THR A 392 28.13 8.18 0.01
CA THR A 392 28.86 8.96 -0.99
C THR A 392 29.24 10.36 -0.47
N MET A 393 28.59 10.82 0.61
CA MET A 393 28.81 12.15 1.20
C MET A 393 29.49 12.13 2.57
N MET A 394 29.29 11.07 3.35
CA MET A 394 29.81 10.97 4.71
C MET A 394 30.32 9.56 5.00
N PRO A 395 31.36 9.41 5.85
CA PRO A 395 31.87 8.10 6.23
C PRO A 395 30.84 7.31 7.05
N LEU A 396 30.92 5.97 6.97
CA LEU A 396 29.98 5.06 7.63
C LEU A 396 29.84 5.31 9.14
N GLU A 397 30.94 5.64 9.82
CA GLU A 397 30.93 5.95 11.25
C GLU A 397 30.06 7.15 11.60
N GLU A 398 30.11 8.21 10.77
CA GLU A 398 29.31 9.40 10.97
C GLU A 398 27.83 9.13 10.68
N LEU A 399 27.55 8.36 9.63
CA LEU A 399 26.20 7.93 9.29
C LEU A 399 25.56 7.12 10.42
N LEU A 400 26.29 6.12 10.95
CA LEU A 400 25.81 5.31 12.07
C LEU A 400 25.54 6.16 13.31
N LYS A 401 26.45 7.07 13.68
CA LYS A 401 26.25 8.00 14.81
C LYS A 401 24.99 8.84 14.65
N ARG A 402 24.74 9.39 13.45
CA ARG A 402 23.53 10.18 13.17
C ARG A 402 22.25 9.34 13.21
N LEU A 403 22.26 8.12 12.67
CA LEU A 403 21.10 7.23 12.71
C LEU A 403 20.76 6.78 14.13
N PHE A 404 21.77 6.43 14.94
CA PHE A 404 21.57 6.08 16.35
C PHE A 404 20.99 7.25 17.15
N GLY A 405 21.49 8.47 16.97
CA GLY A 405 20.96 9.65 17.68
C GLY A 405 19.57 10.12 17.25
N ILE A 406 18.99 9.57 16.18
CA ILE A 406 17.60 9.81 15.78
C ILE A 406 16.67 8.74 16.37
N LEU A 407 17.19 7.52 16.58
CA LEU A 407 16.42 6.36 17.05
C LEU A 407 16.40 6.22 18.58
N PHE A 408 17.40 6.78 19.27
CA PHE A 408 17.58 6.79 20.72
C PHE A 408 17.81 8.22 21.20
#